data_AF-A0A960D5L4-F1
#
_entry.id   AF-A0A960D5L4-F1
#
_cell.length_a   1.000
_cell.length_b   1.000
_cell.length_c   1.000
_cell.angle_alpha   90.00
_cell.angle_beta   90.00
_cell.angle_gamma   90.00
#
_symmetry.space_group_name_H-M   'P 1'
#
loop_
_entity.id
_entity.type
_entity.pdbx_description
1 polymer ?
#
loop_
_entity_poly.entity_id
_entity_poly.type
_entity_poly.pdbx_seq_one_letter_code
_entity_poly.pdbx_strand_id
1 'polypeptide(L)' 'AAVLLTLLSLGIRNIRLGPTLPAFLTPAVIDILVDKFALKPIGDPAEDLADAMAGA' A
#
# COMPACT_ATOMS: atom_id res chain seq x y z
N ALA A 1 7.54 5.62 -8.16
CA ALA A 1 6.27 5.45 -8.90
C ALA A 1 6.29 4.20 -9.79
N ALA A 2 7.26 4.03 -10.69
CA ALA A 2 7.31 2.89 -11.63
C ALA A 2 7.25 1.53 -10.93
N VAL A 3 8.06 1.29 -9.90
CA VAL A 3 8.08 0.01 -9.17
C VAL A 3 6.71 -0.32 -8.55
N LEU A 4 6.06 0.64 -7.89
CA LEU A 4 4.73 0.44 -7.30
C LEU A 4 3.71 0.04 -8.37
N LEU A 5 3.68 0.77 -9.50
CA LEU A 5 2.77 0.45 -10.61
C LEU A 5 3.06 -0.93 -11.21
N THR A 6 4.32 -1.33 -11.30
CA THR A 6 4.69 -2.68 -11.75
C THR A 6 4.19 -3.75 -10.79
N LEU A 7 4.33 -3.56 -9.48
CA LEU A 7 3.84 -4.50 -8.47
C LEU A 7 2.30 -4.62 -8.51
N LEU A 8 1.60 -3.50 -8.66
CA LEU A 8 0.15 -3.47 -8.85
C LEU A 8 -0.26 -4.16 -10.17
N SER A 9 0.50 -3.96 -11.25
CA SER A 9 0.28 -4.63 -12.53
C SER A 9 0.48 -6.15 -12.45
N LEU A 10 1.43 -6.61 -11.64
CA LEU A 10 1.64 -8.03 -11.33
C LEU A 10 0.55 -8.60 -10.41
N GLY A 11 -0.39 -7.78 -9.94
CA GLY A 11 -1.49 -8.21 -9.07
C GLY A 11 -1.12 -8.36 -7.60
N ILE A 12 0.02 -7.82 -7.17
CA ILE A 12 0.46 -7.85 -5.76
C ILE A 12 -0.45 -6.93 -4.94
N ARG A 13 -0.91 -7.43 -3.79
CA ARG A 13 -1.84 -6.77 -2.87
C ARG A 13 -1.23 -6.61 -1.49
N ASN A 14 -1.94 -5.94 -0.57
CA ASN A 14 -1.50 -5.70 0.82
C ASN A 14 -0.18 -4.92 0.92
N ILE A 15 0.05 -3.99 -0.02
CA ILE A 15 1.26 -3.17 -0.03
C ILE A 15 1.11 -2.04 0.99
N ARG A 16 2.05 -1.96 1.93
CA ARG A 16 2.19 -0.82 2.86
C ARG A 16 3.04 0.28 2.21
N LEU A 17 2.49 1.51 2.14
CA LEU A 17 3.12 2.67 1.49
C LEU A 17 3.32 3.81 2.50
N GLY A 18 4.55 4.30 2.66
CA GLY A 18 4.87 5.38 3.61
C GLY A 18 6.28 5.95 3.43
N PRO A 19 6.67 7.01 4.19
CA PRO A 19 5.96 7.57 5.35
C PRO A 19 4.77 8.48 5.01
N THR A 20 4.74 9.04 3.80
CA THR A 20 3.63 9.86 3.31
C THR A 20 3.17 9.34 1.96
N LEU A 21 1.89 9.48 1.65
CA LEU A 21 1.37 9.13 0.34
C LEU A 21 2.00 10.06 -0.73
N PRO A 22 2.31 9.53 -1.93
CA PRO A 22 2.84 10.35 -3.01
C PRO A 22 1.90 11.49 -3.38
N ALA A 23 2.43 12.71 -3.51
CA ALA A 23 1.65 13.93 -3.78
C ALA A 23 0.85 13.93 -5.11
N PHE A 24 1.17 13.00 -6.02
CA PHE A 24 0.45 12.84 -7.29
C PHE A 24 -0.80 11.96 -7.18
N LEU A 25 -1.04 11.31 -6.04
CA LEU A 25 -2.24 10.52 -5.81
C LEU A 25 -3.34 11.42 -5.26
N THR A 26 -4.44 11.51 -6.01
CA THR A 26 -5.66 12.16 -5.53
C THR A 26 -6.44 11.22 -4.61
N PRO A 27 -7.30 11.73 -3.71
CA PRO A 27 -8.14 10.90 -2.84
C PRO A 27 -8.92 9.83 -3.62
N ALA A 28 -9.52 10.20 -4.76
CA ALA A 28 -10.26 9.25 -5.60
C ALA A 28 -9.39 8.11 -6.15
N VAL A 29 -8.12 8.37 -6.48
CA VAL A 29 -7.20 7.31 -6.93
C VAL A 29 -6.77 6.44 -5.76
N ILE A 30 -6.59 7.02 -4.56
CA ILE A 30 -6.26 6.28 -3.34
C ILE A 30 -7.38 5.29 -3.00
N ASP A 31 -8.63 5.73 -3.03
CA ASP A 31 -9.78 4.85 -2.74
C ASP A 31 -9.83 3.66 -3.70
N ILE A 32 -9.59 3.88 -4.99
CA ILE A 32 -9.51 2.80 -5.99
C ILE A 32 -8.36 1.83 -5.67
N LEU A 33 -7.20 2.35 -5.23
CA LEU A 33 -6.04 1.53 -4.87
C LEU A 33 -6.27 0.74 -3.58
N VAL A 34 -6.96 1.31 -2.60
CA VAL A 34 -7.37 0.63 -1.36
C VAL A 34 -8.36 -0.49 -1.69
N ASP A 35 -9.40 -0.20 -2.49
CA ASP A 35 -10.45 -1.17 -2.83
C ASP A 35 -9.92 -2.34 -3.68
N LYS A 36 -9.06 -2.06 -4.66
CA LYS A 36 -8.60 -3.09 -5.61
C LYS A 36 -7.37 -3.85 -5.14
N PHE A 37 -6.47 -3.21 -4.39
CA PHE A 37 -5.15 -3.77 -4.06
C PHE A 37 -4.90 -3.85 -2.55
N ALA A 38 -5.86 -3.48 -1.71
CA ALA A 38 -5.72 -3.44 -0.26
C ALA A 38 -4.48 -2.63 0.16
N LEU A 39 -4.26 -1.50 -0.52
CA LEU A 39 -3.16 -0.58 -0.21
C LEU A 39 -3.38 -0.01 1.21
N LYS A 40 -2.33 0.01 2.02
CA LYS A 40 -2.39 0.56 3.39
C LYS A 40 -1.27 1.56 3.62
N PRO A 41 -1.50 2.65 4.37
CA PRO A 41 -0.39 3.46 4.89
C PRO A 41 0.40 2.66 5.95
N ILE A 42 1.64 3.07 6.22
CA ILE A 42 2.38 2.57 7.38
C ILE A 42 1.80 3.13 8.68
N GLY A 43 1.87 2.37 9.76
CA GLY A 43 1.31 2.70 11.08
C GLY A 43 2.38 2.65 12.18
N ASP A 44 2.04 2.03 13.30
CA ASP A 44 2.99 1.78 14.38
C ASP A 44 4.01 0.68 13.96
N PRO A 45 5.32 0.87 14.18
CA PRO A 45 6.32 -0.12 13.77
C PRO A 45 6.11 -1.52 14.36
N ALA A 46 5.61 -1.64 15.59
CA ALA A 46 5.39 -2.94 16.23
C ALA A 46 4.20 -3.68 15.61
N GLU A 47 3.12 -2.95 15.32
CA GLU A 47 1.94 -3.49 14.63
C GLU A 47 2.26 -3.86 13.19
N ASP A 48 2.96 -2.99 12.45
CA ASP A 48 3.36 -3.22 11.06
C ASP A 48 4.27 -4.45 10.93
N LEU A 49 5.16 -4.66 11.89
CA LEU A 49 6.04 -5.82 11.94
C LEU A 49 5.27 -7.11 12.25
N ALA A 50 4.33 -7.06 13.20
CA ALA A 50 3.50 -8.21 13.54
C ALA A 50 2.65 -8.65 12.33
N ASP A 51 2.03 -7.70 11.64
CA ASP A 51 1.23 -7.95 10.44
C ASP A 51 2.06 -8.53 9.30
N ALA A 52 3.27 -8.01 9.06
CA ALA A 52 4.16 -8.49 8.02
C ALA A 52 4.62 -9.94 8.28
N MET A 53 4.87 -10.29 9.55
CA MET A 53 5.27 -11.63 9.96
C MET A 53 4.11 -12.63 10.01
N ALA A 54 2.87 -12.15 10.11
CA ALA A 54 1.67 -12.98 10.10
C ALA A 54 1.31 -13.52 8.70
N GLY A 55 1.89 -12.97 7.63
CA GLY A 55 1.75 -13.50 6.26
C GLY A 55 0.35 -13.36 5.66
N ALA A 56 -0.38 -12.29 6.00
CA ALA A 56 -1.73 -12.01 5.52
C ALA A 56 -1.78 -11.20 4.21
#